data_AF-A0A7X1PAS0-F1
#
_entry.id   AF-A0A7X1PAS0-F1
#
_cell.length_a   1.000
_cell.length_b   1.000
_cell.length_c   1.000
_cell.angle_alpha   90.00
_cell.angle_beta   90.00
_cell.angle_gamma   90.00
#
_symmetry.space_group_name_H-M   'P 1'
#
loop_
_entity.id
_entity.type
_entity.pdbx_description
1 polymer ?
#
loop_
_entity_poly.entity_id
_entity_poly.type
_entity_poly.pdbx_seq_one_letter_code
_entity_poly.pdbx_strand_id
1 'polypeptide(L)'
;MPEDVFANDYETSRVNVGRSAVRSLNAASAHIEQSAVQRLTAEAVEASGSAFGIANASTLDVKESAIGVAAGDYVKIENSSVLVLLAPRVSGNVKAVLTLPAAFAFGAGYFVARRLAMSIFKGK
;
A
#
# COMPACT_ATOMS: atom_id res chain seq x y z
N MET A 1 43.64 2.58 19.51
CA MET A 1 43.08 1.32 18.98
C MET A 1 41.59 1.33 19.30
N PRO A 2 40.69 1.04 18.36
CA PRO A 2 40.32 1.71 17.12
C PRO A 2 38.98 2.46 17.27
N GLU A 3 38.60 3.20 16.22
CA GLU A 3 37.25 3.72 15.98
C GLU A 3 36.17 2.64 16.10
N ASP A 4 35.00 2.93 16.68
CA ASP A 4 33.75 2.26 16.27
C ASP A 4 32.48 3.03 16.70
N VAL A 5 31.84 3.56 15.65
CA VAL A 5 30.40 3.75 15.44
C VAL A 5 29.69 4.87 16.22
N PHE A 6 29.75 6.06 15.63
CA PHE A 6 28.58 6.94 15.59
C PHE A 6 27.48 6.29 14.76
N ALA A 7 26.40 5.85 15.41
CA ALA A 7 25.06 5.79 14.85
C ALA A 7 24.10 5.95 16.04
N ASN A 8 23.57 7.16 16.29
CA ASN A 8 22.23 7.56 15.81
C ASN A 8 21.30 6.33 15.74
N ASP A 9 20.19 6.22 16.44
CA ASP A 9 19.26 7.27 16.83
C ASP A 9 18.23 6.63 17.77
N TYR A 10 17.66 7.48 18.61
CA TYR A 10 16.62 7.34 19.62
C TYR A 10 15.70 6.10 19.57
N GLU A 11 15.44 5.61 20.78
CA GLU A 11 14.24 4.92 21.24
C GLU A 11 12.99 5.30 20.42
N THR A 12 12.68 4.51 19.41
CA THR A 12 11.41 4.56 18.68
C THR A 12 10.76 3.21 18.84
N SER A 13 9.55 3.22 19.39
CA SER A 13 8.76 2.03 19.70
C SER A 13 8.57 1.18 18.44
N ARG A 14 9.47 0.20 18.27
CA ARG A 14 9.45 -0.81 17.22
C ARG A 14 8.56 -1.97 17.63
N VAL A 15 7.61 -2.33 16.78
CA VAL A 15 6.79 -3.53 16.98
C VAL A 15 7.11 -4.56 15.91
N ASN A 16 7.51 -5.74 16.36
CA ASN A 16 7.77 -6.88 15.50
C ASN A 16 6.58 -7.83 15.58
N VAL A 17 5.98 -8.15 14.43
CA VAL A 17 4.85 -9.08 14.33
C VAL A 17 5.23 -10.20 13.38
N GLY A 18 5.50 -11.38 13.94
CA GLY A 18 5.82 -12.57 13.17
C GLY A 18 4.75 -13.64 13.34
N ARG A 19 4.38 -14.32 12.24
CA ARG A 19 3.47 -15.48 12.23
C ARG A 19 2.25 -15.33 13.14
N SER A 20 1.57 -14.18 13.03
CA SER A 20 0.48 -13.81 13.94
C SER A 20 -0.69 -13.17 13.20
N ALA A 21 -1.84 -13.12 13.87
CA ALA A 21 -3.02 -12.39 13.42
C ALA A 21 -3.28 -11.22 14.37
N VAL A 22 -3.06 -10.00 13.90
CA VAL A 22 -3.26 -8.77 14.68
C VAL A 22 -4.47 -8.01 14.17
N ARG A 23 -5.40 -7.70 15.06
CA ARG A 23 -6.58 -6.91 14.67
C ARG A 23 -6.23 -5.43 14.44
N SER A 24 -5.42 -4.86 15.31
CA SER A 24 -5.00 -3.46 15.24
C SER A 24 -3.54 -3.35 15.67
N LEU A 25 -2.69 -2.81 14.80
CA LEU A 25 -1.30 -2.50 15.08
C LEU A 25 -1.12 -0.98 15.00
N ASN A 26 -0.66 -0.38 16.09
CA ASN A 26 -0.24 1.02 16.13
C ASN A 26 1.20 1.07 16.65
N ALA A 27 2.10 1.62 15.85
CA ALA A 27 3.51 1.71 16.19
C ALA A 27 4.14 2.90 15.46
N ALA A 28 5.26 3.43 15.95
CA ALA A 28 6.04 4.37 15.16
C ALA A 28 6.70 3.64 13.97
N SER A 29 7.28 2.48 14.25
CA SER A 29 7.81 1.57 13.23
C SER A 29 7.33 0.14 13.44
N ALA A 30 6.87 -0.49 12.37
CA ALA A 30 6.35 -1.86 12.39
C ALA A 30 7.10 -2.74 11.40
N HIS A 31 7.63 -3.86 11.89
CA HIS A 31 8.21 -4.90 11.06
C HIS A 31 7.31 -6.14 11.14
N ILE A 32 6.75 -6.54 9.99
CA ILE A 32 5.67 -7.53 9.92
C ILE A 32 6.06 -8.62 8.95
N GLU A 33 6.15 -9.85 9.43
CA GLU A 33 6.57 -10.99 8.64
C GLU A 33 5.55 -12.12 8.74
N GLN A 34 5.14 -12.66 7.59
CA GLN A 34 4.24 -13.81 7.50
C GLN A 34 3.00 -13.70 8.41
N SER A 35 2.41 -12.51 8.47
CA SER A 35 1.35 -12.19 9.44
C SER A 35 0.13 -11.58 8.76
N ALA A 36 -1.01 -11.67 9.42
CA ALA A 36 -2.25 -11.05 8.98
C ALA A 36 -2.60 -9.88 9.90
N VAL A 37 -2.70 -8.66 9.36
CA VAL A 37 -3.06 -7.47 10.14
C VAL A 37 -4.30 -6.81 9.56
N GLN A 38 -5.39 -6.74 10.33
CA GLN A 38 -6.63 -6.14 9.84
C GLN A 38 -6.52 -4.62 9.70
N ARG A 39 -5.94 -3.94 10.70
CA ARG A 39 -5.69 -2.50 10.69
C ARG A 39 -4.27 -2.20 11.14
N LEU A 40 -3.52 -1.50 10.29
CA LEU A 40 -2.15 -1.09 10.53
C LEU A 40 -2.05 0.44 10.42
N THR A 41 -1.52 1.07 11.45
CA THR A 41 -1.20 2.50 11.47
C THR A 41 0.20 2.69 12.02
N ALA A 42 1.12 3.18 11.19
CA ALA A 42 2.48 3.47 11.62
C ALA A 42 3.14 4.53 10.75
N GLU A 43 4.24 5.13 11.19
CA GLU A 43 4.96 6.08 10.33
C GLU A 43 5.79 5.34 9.28
N ALA A 44 6.49 4.29 9.70
CA ALA A 44 7.27 3.42 8.84
C ALA A 44 6.83 1.95 9.01
N VAL A 45 6.50 1.31 7.89
CA VAL A 45 6.13 -0.10 7.86
C VAL A 45 7.04 -0.84 6.89
N GLU A 46 7.57 -1.96 7.35
CA GLU A 46 8.21 -2.95 6.51
C GLU A 46 7.45 -4.27 6.66
N ALA A 47 6.93 -4.79 5.55
CA ALA A 47 6.15 -6.02 5.56
C ALA A 47 6.59 -7.00 4.48
N SER A 48 6.66 -8.28 4.84
CA SER A 48 7.00 -9.36 3.92
C SER A 48 6.08 -10.56 4.11
N GLY A 49 5.62 -11.18 3.01
CA GLY A 49 4.81 -12.40 3.05
C GLY A 49 3.50 -12.27 3.83
N SER A 50 2.96 -11.07 3.95
CA SER A 50 1.92 -10.72 4.92
C SER A 50 0.60 -10.30 4.25
N ALA A 51 -0.49 -10.29 5.01
CA ALA A 51 -1.80 -9.89 4.53
C ALA A 51 -2.35 -8.73 5.36
N PHE A 52 -2.79 -7.67 4.70
CA PHE A 52 -3.27 -6.45 5.34
C PHE A 52 -4.69 -6.13 4.91
N GLY A 53 -5.57 -5.84 5.86
CA GLY A 53 -6.89 -5.29 5.56
C GLY A 53 -6.79 -3.83 5.14
N ILE A 54 -6.34 -2.99 6.08
CA ILE A 54 -6.12 -1.56 5.90
C ILE A 54 -4.73 -1.22 6.44
N ALA A 55 -3.86 -0.68 5.60
CA ALA A 55 -2.54 -0.17 5.95
C ALA A 55 -2.49 1.34 5.72
N ASN A 56 -2.24 2.10 6.78
CA ASN A 56 -2.01 3.54 6.73
C ASN A 56 -0.61 3.81 7.28
N ALA A 57 0.30 4.27 6.42
CA ALA A 57 1.63 4.65 6.85
C ALA A 57 2.26 5.71 5.96
N SER A 58 3.06 6.60 6.54
CA SER A 58 3.77 7.62 5.75
C SER A 58 4.73 6.97 4.76
N THR A 59 5.48 5.96 5.22
CA THR A 59 6.33 5.11 4.39
C THR A 59 5.93 3.64 4.56
N LEU A 60 5.60 2.98 3.45
CA LEU A 60 5.12 1.60 3.43
C LEU A 60 5.96 0.79 2.43
N ASP A 61 6.86 -0.08 2.90
CA ASP A 61 7.60 -1.05 2.07
C ASP A 61 7.00 -2.45 2.26
N VAL A 62 6.40 -2.98 1.20
CA VAL A 62 5.64 -4.23 1.26
C VAL A 62 6.08 -5.17 0.14
N LYS A 63 6.42 -6.41 0.50
CA LYS A 63 6.91 -7.44 -0.41
C LYS A 63 6.10 -8.71 -0.30
N GLU A 64 5.80 -9.33 -1.44
CA GLU A 64 5.13 -10.64 -1.54
C GLU A 64 3.89 -10.75 -0.64
N SER A 65 3.07 -9.71 -0.61
CA SER A 65 1.99 -9.54 0.34
C SER A 65 0.66 -9.23 -0.36
N ALA A 66 -0.44 -9.30 0.38
CA ALA A 66 -1.76 -8.93 -0.11
C ALA A 66 -2.33 -7.80 0.75
N ILE A 67 -2.69 -6.68 0.14
CA ILE A 67 -3.27 -5.53 0.86
C ILE A 67 -4.65 -5.22 0.30
N GLY A 68 -5.64 -5.06 1.18
CA GLY A 68 -6.92 -4.47 0.81
C GLY A 68 -6.74 -3.00 0.45
N VAL A 69 -6.55 -2.16 1.47
CA VAL A 69 -6.37 -0.72 1.28
C VAL A 69 -4.99 -0.30 1.77
N ALA A 70 -4.19 0.30 0.90
CA ALA A 70 -2.91 0.92 1.23
C ALA A 70 -3.03 2.44 1.08
N ALA A 71 -2.72 3.19 2.14
CA ALA A 71 -2.71 4.64 2.15
C ALA A 71 -1.40 5.16 2.74
N GLY A 72 -0.76 6.13 2.08
CA GLY A 72 0.53 6.64 2.51
C GLY A 72 1.12 7.65 1.56
N ASP A 73 2.16 8.38 1.99
CA ASP A 73 2.85 9.35 1.14
C ASP A 73 3.81 8.65 0.16
N TYR A 74 4.56 7.67 0.67
CA TYR A 74 5.51 6.87 -0.08
C TYR A 74 5.19 5.39 0.10
N VAL A 75 4.64 4.78 -0.96
CA VAL A 75 4.30 3.36 -0.93
C VAL A 75 5.17 2.60 -1.91
N LYS A 76 6.03 1.74 -1.37
CA LYS A 76 6.85 0.82 -2.13
C LYS A 76 6.25 -0.57 -2.04
N ILE A 77 5.87 -1.14 -3.17
CA ILE A 77 5.25 -2.46 -3.21
C ILE A 77 5.95 -3.33 -4.26
N GLU A 78 6.39 -4.52 -3.89
CA GLU A 78 7.04 -5.48 -4.77
C GLU A 78 6.30 -6.83 -4.77
N ASN A 79 5.98 -7.37 -5.95
CA ASN A 79 5.35 -8.69 -6.11
C ASN A 79 4.12 -8.93 -5.23
N SER A 80 3.35 -7.87 -4.99
CA SER A 80 2.21 -7.89 -4.08
C SER A 80 0.95 -7.42 -4.78
N SER A 81 -0.20 -7.83 -4.26
CA SER A 81 -1.50 -7.44 -4.78
C SER A 81 -2.15 -6.40 -3.87
N VAL A 82 -2.62 -5.29 -4.44
CA VAL A 82 -3.33 -4.25 -3.70
C VAL A 82 -4.67 -3.95 -4.35
N LEU A 83 -5.74 -3.95 -3.56
CA LEU A 83 -7.08 -3.64 -4.06
C LEU A 83 -7.23 -2.13 -4.30
N VAL A 84 -6.91 -1.32 -3.31
CA VAL A 84 -7.01 0.15 -3.36
C VAL A 84 -5.71 0.76 -2.87
N LEU A 85 -5.08 1.58 -3.71
CA LEU A 85 -3.84 2.28 -3.41
C LEU A 85 -4.07 3.80 -3.43
N LEU A 86 -3.95 4.43 -2.26
CA LEU A 86 -4.13 5.84 -2.00
C LEU A 86 -2.78 6.47 -1.63
N ALA A 87 -1.92 6.63 -2.63
CA ALA A 87 -0.60 7.21 -2.42
C ALA A 87 -0.18 8.11 -3.59
N PRO A 88 0.38 9.30 -3.32
CA PRO A 88 0.85 10.21 -4.36
C PRO A 88 2.14 9.71 -5.02
N ARG A 89 3.00 8.97 -4.31
CA ARG A 89 4.22 8.36 -4.85
C ARG A 89 4.21 6.86 -4.61
N VAL A 90 4.29 6.11 -5.70
CA VAL A 90 4.35 4.65 -5.69
C VAL A 90 5.61 4.21 -6.42
N SER A 91 6.37 3.30 -5.82
CA SER A 91 7.58 2.72 -6.41
C SER A 91 7.54 1.20 -6.34
N GLY A 92 8.01 0.51 -7.39
CA GLY A 92 8.08 -0.95 -7.42
C GLY A 92 7.10 -1.62 -8.39
N ASN A 93 7.20 -2.94 -8.47
CA ASN A 93 6.41 -3.78 -9.38
C ASN A 93 5.12 -4.20 -8.67
N VAL A 94 4.09 -3.35 -8.79
CA VAL A 94 2.79 -3.51 -8.11
C VAL A 94 1.78 -4.11 -9.08
N LYS A 95 1.16 -5.24 -8.71
CA LYS A 95 -0.09 -5.68 -9.34
C LYS A 95 -1.27 -5.08 -8.57
N ALA A 96 -1.48 -3.78 -8.78
CA ALA A 96 -2.65 -3.10 -8.23
C ALA A 96 -3.86 -3.35 -9.13
N VAL A 97 -4.94 -3.86 -8.56
CA VAL A 97 -6.17 -4.18 -9.29
C VAL A 97 -6.89 -2.89 -9.71
N LEU A 98 -6.81 -1.84 -8.89
CA LEU A 98 -7.37 -0.52 -9.17
C LEU A 98 -6.36 0.57 -8.82
N THR A 99 -5.66 1.11 -9.82
CA THR A 99 -4.74 2.25 -9.65
C THR A 99 -5.43 3.57 -9.98
N LEU A 100 -4.93 4.71 -9.47
CA LEU A 100 -5.45 6.04 -9.84
C LEU A 100 -5.46 6.26 -11.36
N PRO A 101 -4.38 5.93 -12.12
CA PRO A 101 -4.39 6.00 -13.57
C PRO A 101 -5.41 5.05 -14.20
N ALA A 102 -5.55 3.82 -13.69
CA ALA A 102 -6.54 2.87 -14.20
C ALA A 102 -7.97 3.34 -13.94
N ALA A 103 -8.26 3.91 -12.76
CA ALA A 103 -9.54 4.50 -12.41
C ALA A 103 -9.88 5.69 -13.32
N PHE A 104 -8.89 6.55 -13.60
CA PHE A 104 -9.03 7.64 -14.57
C PHE A 104 -9.29 7.11 -16.00
N ALA A 105 -8.55 6.10 -16.45
CA ALA A 105 -8.75 5.48 -17.76
C ALA A 105 -10.14 4.83 -17.89
N PHE A 106 -10.60 4.15 -16.83
CA PHE A 106 -11.95 3.57 -16.78
C PHE A 106 -13.03 4.65 -16.86
N GLY A 107 -12.89 5.72 -16.08
CA GLY A 107 -13.82 6.86 -16.09
C GLY A 107 -13.87 7.56 -17.45
N ALA A 108 -12.71 7.82 -18.06
CA ALA A 108 -12.62 8.40 -19.39
C ALA A 108 -13.26 7.48 -20.45
N GLY A 109 -12.97 6.17 -20.39
CA GLY A 109 -13.55 5.18 -21.30
C GLY A 109 -15.07 5.13 -21.24
N TYR A 110 -15.67 5.15 -20.04
CA TYR A 110 -17.12 5.19 -19.87
C TYR A 110 -17.74 6.44 -20.49
N PHE A 111 -17.11 7.61 -20.30
CA PHE A 111 -17.65 8.87 -20.83
C PHE A 111 -17.62 8.91 -22.37
N VAL A 112 -16.52 8.43 -22.98
CA VAL A 112 -16.39 8.31 -24.43
C VAL A 112 -17.42 7.32 -24.99
N ALA A 113 -17.54 6.13 -24.39
CA ALA A 113 -18.51 5.12 -24.80
C ALA A 113 -19.95 5.64 -24.72
N ARG A 114 -20.30 6.36 -23.66
CA ARG A 114 -21.63 6.96 -23.48
C ARG A 114 -21.92 8.05 -24.51
N ARG A 115 -20.93 8.88 -24.86
CA ARG A 115 -21.05 9.92 -25.91
C ARG A 115 -21.30 9.30 -27.28
N LEU A 116 -20.59 8.23 -27.60
CA LEU A 116 -20.77 7.46 -28.84
C LEU A 116 -22.13 6.76 -28.90
N ALA A 117 -22.53 6.08 -27.82
CA ALA A 117 -23.83 5.43 -27.74
C ALA A 117 -24.98 6.44 -27.97
N MET A 118 -24.94 7.60 -27.30
CA MET A 118 -25.96 8.63 -27.51
C MET A 118 -25.97 9.20 -28.94
N SER A 119 -24.81 9.32 -29.60
CA SER A 119 -24.76 9.77 -31.00
C SER A 119 -25.40 8.76 -31.95
N ILE A 120 -25.29 7.47 -31.66
CA ILE A 120 -25.90 6.40 -32.48
C ILE A 120 -27.41 6.33 -32.24
N PHE A 121 -27.86 6.48 -31.00
CA PHE A 121 -29.29 6.39 -30.66
C PHE A 121 -30.09 7.66 -30.96
N LYS A 122 -29.47 8.84 -31.00
CA LYS A 122 -30.16 10.12 -31.30
C LYS A 122 -30.21 10.46 -32.79
N GLY A 123 -29.60 9.63 -33.64
CA GLY A 123 -29.62 9.77 -35.11
C GLY A 123 -30.71 8.96 -35.82
N LYS A 124 -31.76 8.50 -35.12
CA LYS A 124 -32.88 7.74 -35.69
C LYS A 124 -34.21 8.41 -35.41
#